data_AF-A0A8K0XAJ7-F1
#
_entry.id   AF-A0A8K0XAJ7-F1
#
_cell.length_a   1.000
_cell.length_b   1.000
_cell.length_c   1.000
_cell.angle_alpha   90.00
_cell.angle_beta   90.00
_cell.angle_gamma   90.00
#
_symmetry.space_group_name_H-M   'P 1'
#
loop_
_entity.id
_entity.type
_entity.pdbx_description
1 polymer ?
#
loop_
_entity_poly.entity_id
_entity_poly.type
_entity_poly.pdbx_seq_one_letter_code
_entity_poly.pdbx_strand_id
1 'polypeptide(L)'
;QSRKREIVRVACQTCRGRKVKCDSRRPKCSPCIKRNQTCEYDTEADIDRYTSLKRKHLRLTKDHDKNLELFDIIKSRPTRDTLSILNRIIST
;
A
#
# COMPACT_ATOMS: atom_id res chain seq x y z
N GLN A 1 16.92 17.35 32.73
CA GLN A 1 16.63 17.54 31.30
C GLN A 1 15.39 16.74 30.92
N SER A 2 14.28 17.41 30.61
CA SER A 2 13.07 16.77 30.09
C SER A 2 13.36 16.30 28.65
N ARG A 3 13.43 14.98 28.42
CA ARG A 3 13.58 14.43 27.06
C ARG A 3 12.38 14.87 26.23
N LYS A 4 12.63 15.74 25.24
CA LYS A 4 11.66 16.17 24.23
C LYS A 4 10.93 14.93 23.72
N ARG A 5 9.60 14.87 23.90
CA ARG A 5 8.80 13.73 23.45
C ARG A 5 8.90 13.64 21.94
N GLU A 6 9.65 12.66 21.45
CA GLU A 6 9.68 12.32 20.04
C GLU A 6 8.28 11.86 19.63
N ILE A 7 7.64 12.61 18.74
CA ILE A 7 6.30 12.31 18.25
C ILE A 7 6.43 11.12 17.31
N VAL A 8 6.01 9.95 17.81
CA VAL A 8 5.86 8.73 17.04
C VAL A 8 4.76 8.93 16.01
N ARG A 9 5.13 9.08 14.74
CA ARG A 9 4.19 9.29 13.63
C ARG A 9 3.43 8.01 13.24
N VAL A 10 4.07 6.85 13.37
CA VAL A 10 3.48 5.56 12.98
C VAL A 10 3.76 4.48 14.03
N ALA A 11 2.71 4.00 14.68
CA ALA A 11 2.77 2.79 15.51
C ALA A 11 2.64 1.53 14.66
N CYS A 12 3.32 0.44 15.05
CA CYS A 12 3.13 -0.87 14.44
C CYS A 12 1.70 -1.41 14.69
N GLN A 13 1.24 -2.35 13.87
CA GLN A 13 -0.11 -2.92 13.97
C GLN A 13 -0.40 -3.51 15.34
N THR A 14 0.56 -4.25 15.91
CA THR A 14 0.42 -4.90 17.21
C THR A 14 0.23 -3.88 18.33
N CYS A 15 1.05 -2.83 18.38
CA CYS A 15 0.89 -1.78 19.37
C CYS A 15 -0.41 -0.98 19.18
N ARG A 16 -0.82 -0.76 17.93
CA ARG A 16 -2.07 -0.09 17.58
C ARG A 16 -3.29 -0.88 18.06
N GLY A 17 -3.37 -2.17 17.72
CA GLY A 17 -4.46 -3.06 18.15
C GLY A 17 -4.53 -3.18 19.68
N ARG A 18 -3.39 -3.18 20.35
CA ARG A 18 -3.29 -3.24 21.82
C ARG A 18 -3.47 -1.89 22.52
N LYS A 19 -3.56 -0.78 21.78
CA LYS A 19 -3.64 0.60 22.31
C LYS A 19 -2.52 0.94 23.29
N VAL A 20 -1.30 0.47 23.02
CA VAL A 20 -0.11 0.76 23.84
C VAL A 20 0.86 1.70 23.11
N LYS A 21 1.68 2.42 23.87
CA LYS A 21 2.72 3.28 23.30
C LYS A 21 3.70 2.45 22.45
N CYS A 22 3.79 2.77 21.17
CA CYS A 22 4.83 2.28 20.27
C CYS A 22 6.00 3.29 20.26
N ASP A 23 7.22 2.81 20.09
CA ASP A 23 8.42 3.64 19.95
C ASP A 23 8.93 3.72 18.51
N SER A 24 8.15 3.23 17.54
CA SER A 24 8.41 3.27 16.09
C SER A 24 9.75 2.70 15.62
N ARG A 25 10.49 2.01 16.49
CA ARG A 25 11.75 1.38 16.09
C ARG A 25 11.51 0.31 15.04
N ARG A 26 12.42 0.23 14.07
CA ARG A 26 12.45 -0.75 12.99
C ARG A 26 13.72 -1.60 13.11
N PRO A 27 13.68 -2.91 12.79
CA PRO A 27 12.55 -3.65 12.23
C PRO A 27 11.46 -4.03 13.25
N LYS A 28 11.75 -4.04 14.55
CA LYS A 28 10.77 -4.30 15.63
C LYS A 28 10.80 -3.21 16.70
N CYS A 29 9.62 -2.80 17.18
CA CYS A 29 9.48 -1.85 18.27
C CYS A 29 9.87 -2.49 19.62
N SER A 30 10.38 -1.71 20.59
CA SER A 30 10.80 -2.28 21.89
C SER A 30 9.67 -3.02 22.62
N PRO A 31 8.39 -2.54 22.62
CA PRO A 31 7.28 -3.26 23.21
C PRO A 31 7.02 -4.64 22.58
N CYS A 32 7.15 -4.78 21.26
CA CYS A 32 6.98 -6.07 20.58
C CYS A 32 8.17 -7.00 20.83
N ILE A 33 9.40 -6.48 20.88
CA ILE A 33 10.59 -7.28 21.25
C ILE A 33 10.41 -7.86 22.65
N LYS A 34 10.09 -7.02 23.64
CA LYS A 34 9.92 -7.44 25.04
C LYS A 34 8.84 -8.50 25.24
N ARG A 35 7.81 -8.49 24.38
CA ARG A 35 6.66 -9.40 24.47
C ARG A 35 6.74 -10.56 23.48
N ASN A 36 7.84 -10.66 22.75
CA ASN A 36 8.06 -11.61 21.66
C ASN A 36 6.87 -11.68 20.69
N GLN A 37 6.38 -10.51 20.25
CA GLN A 37 5.24 -10.40 19.34
C GLN A 37 5.69 -10.10 17.91
N THR A 38 4.82 -10.39 16.95
CA THR A 38 4.95 -9.87 15.58
C THR A 38 4.92 -8.34 15.63
N CYS A 39 5.70 -7.70 14.75
CA CYS A 39 5.80 -6.26 14.68
C CYS A 39 5.84 -5.84 13.22
N GLU A 40 4.69 -5.44 12.72
CA GLU A 40 4.51 -5.08 11.32
C GLU A 40 4.06 -3.63 11.21
N TYR A 41 4.63 -2.92 10.25
CA TYR A 41 4.25 -1.56 9.89
C TYR A 41 3.69 -1.59 8.48
N ASP A 42 2.55 -0.92 8.26
CA ASP A 42 1.89 -0.84 6.95
C ASP A 42 2.32 0.40 6.15
N THR A 43 3.33 1.11 6.63
CA THR A 43 3.93 2.28 5.99
C THR A 43 5.44 2.21 6.08
N GLU A 44 6.10 2.92 5.17
CA GLU A 44 7.53 3.22 5.25
C GLU A 44 7.82 4.12 6.46
N ALA A 45 9.09 4.18 6.89
CA ALA A 45 9.51 4.87 8.10
C ALA A 45 9.18 6.37 8.11
N ASP A 46 9.25 7.00 6.94
CA ASP A 46 9.20 8.46 6.79
C ASP A 46 7.92 8.98 6.13
N ILE A 47 6.99 8.09 5.80
CA ILE A 47 5.76 8.44 5.10
C ILE A 47 4.58 8.33 6.06
N ASP A 48 3.85 9.43 6.21
CA ASP A 48 2.59 9.44 6.93
C ASP A 48 1.57 8.48 6.27
N ARG A 49 0.76 7.81 7.10
CA ARG A 49 -0.24 6.84 6.65
C ARG A 49 -1.16 7.40 5.58
N TYR A 50 -1.63 8.64 5.74
CA TYR A 50 -2.51 9.29 4.78
C TYR A 50 -1.81 9.44 3.42
N THR A 51 -0.55 9.84 3.42
CA THR A 51 0.25 9.97 2.18
C THR A 51 0.45 8.62 1.49
N SER A 52 0.77 7.56 2.24
CA SER A 52 0.86 6.20 1.68
C SER A 52 -0.46 5.73 1.07
N LEU A 53 -1.57 5.93 1.78
CA LEU A 53 -2.91 5.57 1.30
C LEU A 53 -3.31 6.37 0.07
N LYS A 54 -3.08 7.69 0.06
CA LYS A 54 -3.36 8.57 -1.08
C LYS A 54 -2.59 8.16 -2.32
N ARG A 55 -1.29 7.83 -2.18
CA ARG A 55 -0.47 7.32 -3.28
C ARG A 55 -0.99 5.98 -3.81
N LYS A 56 -1.36 5.06 -2.92
CA LYS A 56 -1.94 3.76 -3.32
C LYS A 56 -3.27 3.95 -4.06
N HIS A 57 -4.14 4.81 -3.54
CA HIS A 57 -5.42 5.13 -4.18
C HIS A 57 -5.21 5.69 -5.58
N LEU A 58 -4.32 6.69 -5.74
CA LEU A 58 -4.01 7.27 -7.04
C LEU A 58 -3.51 6.23 -8.06
N ARG A 59 -2.64 5.30 -7.63
CA ARG A 59 -2.17 4.21 -8.49
C ARG A 59 -3.31 3.29 -8.91
N LEU A 60 -4.11 2.83 -7.96
CA LEU A 60 -5.24 1.94 -8.23
C LEU A 60 -6.28 2.58 -9.14
N THR A 61 -6.62 3.87 -8.93
CA THR A 61 -7.53 4.60 -9.81
C THR A 61 -6.95 4.69 -11.22
N LYS A 62 -5.67 5.05 -11.37
CA LYS A 62 -5.04 5.13 -12.68
C LYS A 62 -5.02 3.80 -13.43
N ASP A 63 -4.75 2.71 -12.73
CA ASP A 63 -4.74 1.37 -13.35
C ASP A 63 -6.16 0.92 -13.70
N HIS A 64 -7.15 1.27 -12.87
CA HIS A 64 -8.56 1.04 -13.17
C HIS A 64 -8.99 1.78 -14.44
N ASP A 65 -8.66 3.06 -14.56
CA ASP A 65 -9.02 3.90 -15.72
C ASP A 65 -8.43 3.32 -17.02
N LYS A 66 -7.16 2.88 -16.99
CA LYS A 66 -6.52 2.22 -18.15
C LYS A 66 -7.19 0.91 -18.53
N ASN A 67 -7.62 0.12 -17.55
CA ASN A 67 -8.32 -1.13 -17.82
C ASN A 67 -9.67 -0.85 -18.49
N LEU A 68 -10.41 0.15 -18.02
CA LEU A 68 -11.67 0.57 -18.65
C LEU A 68 -11.45 1.04 -20.08
N GLU A 69 -10.44 1.88 -20.32
CA GLU A 69 -10.08 2.34 -21.67
C GLU A 69 -9.77 1.17 -22.61
N LEU A 70 -9.00 0.18 -22.15
CA LEU A 70 -8.73 -1.03 -22.92
C LEU A 70 -10.00 -1.82 -23.26
N PHE A 71 -10.91 -1.98 -22.29
CA PHE A 71 -12.18 -2.68 -22.52
C PHE A 71 -13.06 -1.96 -23.53
N ASP A 72 -13.11 -0.63 -23.49
CA ASP A 72 -13.87 0.17 -24.45
C ASP A 72 -13.29 0.08 -25.87
N ILE A 73 -11.96 0.05 -26.00
CA ILE A 73 -11.29 -0.21 -27.29
C ILE A 73 -11.67 -1.59 -27.81
N ILE A 74 -11.62 -2.64 -26.99
CA ILE A 74 -11.97 -4.00 -27.42
C ILE A 74 -13.44 -4.08 -27.85
N LYS A 75 -14.36 -3.45 -27.10
CA LYS A 75 -15.79 -3.46 -27.43
C LYS A 75 -16.14 -2.69 -28.70
N SER A 76 -15.40 -1.62 -29.02
CA SER A 76 -15.69 -0.73 -30.15
C SER A 76 -15.08 -1.18 -31.47
N ARG A 77 -14.16 -2.15 -31.46
CA ARG A 77 -13.45 -2.62 -32.66
C ARG A 77 -14.20 -3.75 -33.38
N PRO A 78 -14.10 -3.84 -34.71
CA PRO A 78 -14.59 -5.00 -35.47
C PRO A 78 -13.98 -6.32 -34.97
N THR A 79 -14.70 -7.42 -35.12
CA THR A 79 -14.32 -8.75 -34.60
C THR A 79 -12.93 -9.21 -35.09
N ARG A 80 -12.57 -8.91 -36.34
CA ARG A 80 -11.25 -9.24 -36.92
C ARG A 80 -10.10 -8.58 -36.16
N ASP A 81 -10.26 -7.32 -35.79
CA ASP A 81 -9.24 -6.55 -35.07
C ASP A 81 -9.15 -7.00 -33.61
N THR A 82 -10.29 -7.33 -33.01
CA THR A 82 -10.37 -7.87 -31.64
C THR A 82 -9.60 -9.19 -31.50
N LEU A 83 -9.70 -10.10 -32.47
CA LEU A 83 -8.95 -11.37 -32.46
C LEU A 83 -7.43 -11.15 -32.52
N SER A 84 -6.97 -10.17 -33.31
CA SER A 84 -5.54 -9.81 -33.36
C SER A 84 -5.04 -9.29 -32.01
N ILE A 85 -5.83 -8.45 -31.35
CA ILE A 85 -5.53 -7.94 -30.01
C ILE A 85 -5.47 -9.07 -28.98
N LEU A 86 -6.47 -9.97 -28.97
CA LEU A 86 -6.52 -11.10 -28.05
C LEU A 86 -5.34 -12.05 -28.22
N ASN A 87 -4.98 -12.41 -29.46
CA ASN A 87 -3.84 -13.27 -29.73
C ASN A 87 -2.53 -12.69 -29.20
N ARG A 88 -2.37 -11.36 -29.26
CA ARG A 88 -1.19 -10.67 -28.75
C ARG A 88 -1.13 -10.63 -27.22
N ILE A 89 -2.29 -10.57 -26.55
CA ILE A 89 -2.39 -10.63 -25.08
C ILE A 89 -2.10 -12.04 -24.55
N ILE A 90 -2.51 -13.08 -25.29
CA ILE A 90 -2.35 -14.48 -24.86
C ILE A 90 -0.94 -15.02 -25.18
N SER A 91 -0.22 -14.42 -26.13
CA SER A 91 1.14 -14.84 -26.53
C SER A 91 2.27 -14.30 -25.64
N THR A 92 1.97 -13.40 -24.70
CA THR A 92 2.92 -12.86 -23.71
C THR A 92 2.82 -13.61 -22.40
#